data_AF-A0A510TCG1-F1
#
_entry.id   AF-A0A510TCG1-F1
#
_cell.length_a   1.000
_cell.length_b   1.000
_cell.length_c   1.000
_cell.angle_alpha   90.00
_cell.angle_beta   90.00
_cell.angle_gamma   90.00
#
_symmetry.space_group_name_H-M   'P 1'
#
loop_
_entity.id
_entity.type
_entity.pdbx_description
1 polymer ?
#
loop_
_entity_poly.entity_id
_entity_poly.type
_entity_poly.pdbx_seq_one_letter_code
_entity_poly.pdbx_strand_id
1 'polypeptide(L)'
;MSANAPQVTAMQALPDGEAELSLVVRLPWEDVARLGQEAGRLAAQMQRPVTLDEAVSHRLRSTRPAASHARPAGEQPAAVTAGGGVTSLPRISTTA
;
A
#
# COMPACT_ATOMS: atom_id res chain seq x y z
N MET A 1 5.40 -38.95 -2.72
CA MET A 1 5.31 -37.66 -2.02
C MET A 1 6.30 -36.71 -2.67
N SER A 2 5.87 -35.94 -3.68
CA SER A 2 6.76 -35.01 -4.39
C SER A 2 7.05 -33.79 -3.53
N ALA A 3 8.32 -33.52 -3.31
CA ALA A 3 8.79 -32.26 -2.75
C ALA A 3 8.47 -31.13 -3.74
N ASN A 4 7.56 -30.22 -3.35
CA ASN A 4 7.40 -28.95 -4.04
C ASN A 4 8.57 -28.07 -3.59
N ALA A 5 9.70 -28.19 -4.28
CA ALA A 5 10.80 -27.25 -4.08
C ALA A 5 10.30 -25.86 -4.49
N PRO A 6 10.54 -24.80 -3.70
CA PRO A 6 10.20 -23.45 -4.13
C PRO A 6 11.09 -23.11 -5.33
N GLN A 7 10.54 -23.23 -6.54
CA GLN A 7 11.10 -22.52 -7.67
C GLN A 7 11.13 -21.05 -7.27
N VAL A 8 12.33 -20.47 -7.26
CA VAL A 8 12.54 -19.07 -6.91
C VAL A 8 11.69 -18.25 -7.87
N THR A 9 10.60 -17.67 -7.38
CA THR A 9 9.78 -16.76 -8.18
C THR A 9 10.68 -15.63 -8.62
N ALA A 10 10.91 -15.51 -9.93
CA ALA A 10 11.66 -14.40 -10.48
C ALA A 10 10.89 -13.11 -10.20
N MET A 11 11.48 -12.22 -9.41
CA MET A 11 10.97 -10.87 -9.18
C MET A 11 11.28 -10.04 -10.43
N GLN A 12 10.25 -9.42 -11.01
CA GLN A 12 10.40 -8.60 -12.22
C GLN A 12 10.24 -7.11 -11.87
N ALA A 13 11.27 -6.31 -12.09
CA ALA A 13 11.15 -4.85 -11.96
C ALA A 13 10.29 -4.29 -13.10
N LEU A 14 9.41 -3.35 -12.78
CA LEU A 14 8.56 -2.60 -13.70
C LEU A 14 9.19 -1.23 -14.03
N PRO A 15 8.85 -0.63 -15.19
CA PRO A 15 9.41 0.66 -15.61
C PRO A 15 9.04 1.86 -14.72
N ASP A 16 7.97 1.73 -13.92
CA ASP A 16 7.52 2.73 -12.96
C ASP A 16 8.33 2.72 -11.64
N GLY A 17 9.30 1.81 -11.53
CA GLY A 17 10.11 1.62 -10.32
C GLY A 17 9.50 0.65 -9.31
N GLU A 18 8.40 -0.03 -9.65
CA GLU A 18 7.81 -1.10 -8.85
C GLU A 18 8.39 -2.47 -9.23
N ALA A 19 7.96 -3.54 -8.55
CA ALA A 19 8.32 -4.91 -8.90
C ALA A 19 7.11 -5.86 -8.79
N GLU A 20 7.00 -6.79 -9.75
CA GLU A 20 5.99 -7.84 -9.80
C GLU A 20 6.54 -9.18 -9.27
N LEU A 21 5.70 -9.91 -8.54
CA LEU A 21 6.01 -11.22 -7.96
C LEU A 21 4.76 -12.11 -7.95
N SER A 22 4.83 -13.31 -8.53
CA SER A 22 3.75 -14.31 -8.47
C SER A 22 4.02 -15.36 -7.37
N LEU A 23 3.14 -15.44 -6.37
CA LEU A 23 3.29 -16.36 -5.24
C LEU A 23 2.10 -17.33 -5.17
N VAL A 24 2.40 -18.61 -4.92
CA VAL A 24 1.39 -19.60 -4.53
C VAL A 24 1.54 -19.85 -3.03
N VAL A 25 0.51 -19.50 -2.27
CA VAL A 25 0.49 -19.69 -0.81
C VAL A 25 -0.57 -20.69 -0.41
N ARG A 26 -0.29 -21.50 0.62
CA ARG A 26 -1.27 -22.39 1.24
C ARG A 26 -1.80 -21.69 2.48
N LEU A 27 -3.09 -21.37 2.48
CA LEU A 27 -3.75 -20.72 3.60
C LEU A 27 -4.68 -21.70 4.32
N PRO A 28 -4.75 -21.66 5.66
CA PRO A 28 -5.76 -22.40 6.40
C PRO A 28 -7.15 -21.79 6.16
N TRP A 29 -8.20 -22.56 6.40
CA TRP A 29 -9.57 -22.16 6.04
C TRP A 29 -10.06 -20.95 6.87
N GLU A 30 -9.53 -20.78 8.07
CA GLU A 30 -9.80 -19.64 8.96
C GLU A 30 -9.33 -18.33 8.33
N ASP A 31 -8.17 -18.34 7.67
CA ASP A 31 -7.64 -17.16 6.99
C ASP A 31 -8.44 -16.84 5.73
N VAL A 32 -8.90 -17.87 5.00
CA VAL A 32 -9.81 -17.70 3.85
C VAL A 32 -11.14 -17.08 4.31
N ALA A 33 -11.67 -17.53 5.45
CA ALA A 33 -12.89 -16.95 6.03
C ALA A 33 -12.70 -15.47 6.40
N ARG A 34 -11.55 -15.09 6.99
CA ARG A 34 -11.23 -13.68 7.29
C ARG A 34 -11.13 -12.82 6.03
N LEU A 35 -10.58 -13.35 4.94
CA LEU A 35 -10.57 -12.67 3.63
C LEU A 35 -11.99 -12.47 3.09
N GLY A 36 -12.88 -13.46 3.26
CA GLY A 36 -14.30 -13.33 2.92
C GLY A 36 -15.02 -12.24 3.73
N GLN A 37 -14.74 -12.13 5.03
CA GLN A 37 -15.29 -11.06 5.88
C GLN A 37 -14.79 -9.68 5.43
N GLU A 38 -13.51 -9.58 5.08
CA GLU A 38 -12.93 -8.35 4.51
C GLU A 38 -13.61 -7.97 3.19
N ALA A 39 -13.88 -8.94 2.31
CA ALA A 39 -14.61 -8.70 1.07
C ALA A 39 -16.03 -8.18 1.33
N GLY A 40 -16.75 -8.76 2.30
CA GLY A 40 -18.08 -8.28 2.71
C GLY A 40 -18.03 -6.85 3.25
N ARG A 41 -17.02 -6.53 4.07
CA ARG A 41 -16.80 -5.18 4.59
C ARG A 41 -16.49 -4.18 3.48
N LEU A 42 -15.68 -4.57 2.48
CA LEU A 42 -15.33 -3.71 1.35
C LEU A 42 -16.53 -3.50 0.43
N ALA A 43 -17.34 -4.54 0.20
CA ALA A 43 -18.59 -4.45 -0.57
C ALA A 43 -19.60 -3.49 0.08
N ALA A 44 -19.73 -3.53 1.41
CA ALA A 44 -20.58 -2.59 2.14
C ALA A 44 -20.07 -1.14 2.03
N GLN A 45 -18.75 -0.93 2.10
CA GLN A 45 -18.15 0.41 1.97
C GLN A 45 -18.26 0.98 0.56
N MET A 46 -18.01 0.15 -0.46
CA MET A 46 -18.05 0.56 -1.87
C MET A 46 -19.46 0.54 -2.46
N GLN A 47 -20.43 0.00 -1.72
CA GLN A 47 -21.82 -0.22 -2.18
C GLN A 47 -21.90 -0.96 -3.52
N ARG A 48 -20.93 -1.85 -3.76
CA ARG A 48 -20.77 -2.64 -4.98
C ARG A 48 -20.35 -4.05 -4.60
N PRO A 49 -20.75 -5.10 -5.34
CA PRO A 49 -20.10 -6.40 -5.24
C PRO A 49 -18.57 -6.28 -5.38
N VAL A 50 -17.82 -6.93 -4.48
CA VAL A 50 -16.35 -6.94 -4.45
C VAL A 50 -15.88 -8.38 -4.53
N THR A 51 -14.85 -8.61 -5.34
CA THR A 51 -14.22 -9.93 -5.51
C THR A 51 -13.25 -10.23 -4.38
N LEU A 52 -12.93 -11.52 -4.17
CA LEU A 52 -11.95 -11.92 -3.17
C LEU A 52 -10.54 -11.36 -3.49
N ASP A 53 -10.18 -11.29 -4.77
CA ASP A 53 -8.91 -10.71 -5.22
C ASP A 53 -8.78 -9.22 -4.86
N GLU A 54 -9.86 -8.44 -5.07
CA GLU A 54 -9.91 -7.04 -4.65
C GLU A 54 -9.76 -6.89 -3.12
N ALA A 55 -10.41 -7.75 -2.34
CA ALA A 55 -10.29 -7.74 -0.87
C ALA A 55 -8.87 -8.12 -0.41
N VAL A 56 -8.24 -9.09 -1.06
CA VAL A 56 -6.83 -9.46 -0.82
C VAL A 56 -5.92 -8.29 -1.16
N SER A 57 -6.09 -7.69 -2.34
CA SER A 57 -5.35 -6.52 -2.79
C SER A 57 -5.48 -5.35 -1.82
N HIS A 58 -6.68 -5.08 -1.33
CA HIS A 58 -6.95 -4.05 -0.33
C HIS A 58 -6.26 -4.37 0.99
N ARG A 59 -6.36 -5.62 1.46
CA ARG A 59 -5.72 -6.07 2.70
C ARG A 59 -4.21 -5.95 2.60
N LEU A 60 -3.58 -6.47 1.55
CA LEU A 60 -2.13 -6.38 1.34
C LEU A 60 -1.64 -4.93 1.33
N ARG A 61 -2.35 -4.03 0.63
CA ARG A 61 -2.03 -2.59 0.61
C ARG A 61 -2.23 -1.93 1.97
N SER A 62 -3.28 -2.30 2.71
CA SER A 62 -3.60 -1.73 4.03
C SER A 62 -2.70 -2.26 5.15
N THR A 63 -2.25 -3.52 5.07
CA THR A 63 -1.34 -4.14 6.04
C THR A 63 0.12 -3.82 5.78
N ARG A 64 0.47 -3.36 4.56
CA ARG A 64 1.82 -2.89 4.26
C ARG A 64 2.07 -1.67 5.15
N PRO A 65 3.09 -1.69 6.04
CA PRO A 65 3.54 -0.47 6.71
C PRO A 65 3.81 0.55 5.61
N ALA A 66 3.31 1.78 5.75
CA ALA A 66 3.48 2.84 4.76
C ALA A 66 4.95 2.81 4.31
N ALA A 67 5.18 2.38 3.06
CA ALA A 67 6.53 2.20 2.57
C ALA A 67 7.20 3.56 2.70
N SER A 68 8.23 3.64 3.54
CA SER A 68 9.15 4.77 3.52
C SER A 68 9.81 4.68 2.16
N HIS A 69 9.24 5.38 1.18
CA HIS A 69 9.80 5.49 -0.16
C HIS A 69 11.26 5.88 0.08
N ALA A 70 12.20 5.04 -0.35
CA ALA A 70 13.61 5.39 -0.31
C ALA A 70 13.75 6.60 -1.23
N ARG A 71 13.69 7.80 -0.64
CA ARG A 71 13.93 9.04 -1.34
C ARG A 71 15.30 8.84 -2.01
N PRO A 72 15.42 8.92 -3.35
CA PRO A 72 16.71 8.80 -3.98
C PRO A 72 17.63 9.81 -3.29
N ALA A 73 18.81 9.36 -2.89
CA ALA A 73 19.83 10.21 -2.26
C ALA A 73 20.32 11.23 -3.29
N GLY A 74 19.51 12.26 -3.50
CA GLY A 74 19.85 13.51 -4.15
C GLY A 74 19.77 14.59 -3.08
N GLU A 75 20.91 15.24 -2.89
CA GLU A 75 21.22 16.32 -1.97
C GLU A 75 20.08 17.34 -1.71
N GLN A 76 20.08 17.88 -0.48
CA GLN A 76 19.63 19.23 -0.06
C GLN A 76 18.29 19.35 0.71
N PRO A 77 18.17 20.28 1.67
CA PRO A 77 19.04 20.60 2.82
C PRO A 77 18.32 20.34 4.17
N ALA A 78 19.08 20.31 5.27
CA ALA A 78 18.51 20.30 6.61
C ALA A 78 17.66 21.56 6.85
N ALA A 79 16.37 21.38 7.13
CA ALA A 79 15.49 22.46 7.57
C ALA A 79 14.70 22.01 8.82
N VAL A 80 15.25 22.43 9.96
CA VAL A 80 14.61 22.89 11.20
C VAL A 80 13.28 22.26 11.64
N THR A 81 13.35 21.63 12.81
CA THR A 81 12.23 21.46 13.74
C THR A 81 11.51 22.79 13.99
N ALA A 82 10.21 22.85 13.69
CA ALA A 82 9.31 23.80 14.32
C ALA A 82 7.89 23.20 14.36
N GLY A 83 7.43 22.86 15.56
CA GLY A 83 6.01 22.79 15.83
C GLY A 83 5.37 24.16 15.66
N GLY A 84 4.08 24.21 15.38
CA GLY A 84 3.34 25.46 15.33
C GLY A 84 2.17 25.38 14.37
N GLY A 85 0.97 25.48 14.92
CA GLY A 85 -0.29 25.31 14.21
C GLY A 85 -0.50 26.25 13.03
N VAL A 86 -1.27 25.74 12.08
CA VAL A 86 -2.03 26.50 11.11
C VAL A 86 -2.87 27.56 11.82
N THR A 87 -2.43 28.82 11.75
CA THR A 87 -3.35 29.96 11.84
C THR A 87 -3.22 30.76 10.55
N SER A 88 -4.31 30.71 9.79
CA SER A 88 -4.49 31.35 8.49
C SER A 88 -4.59 32.86 8.70
N LEU A 89 -3.77 33.68 8.03
CA LEU A 89 -4.05 35.11 7.91
C LEU A 89 -3.77 35.62 6.48
N PRO A 90 -4.57 36.60 6.01
CA PRO A 90 -4.94 36.73 4.61
C PRO A 90 -3.92 37.49 3.76
N ARG A 91 -3.95 37.21 2.46
CA ARG A 91 -3.21 37.96 1.43
C ARG A 91 -3.78 39.37 1.33
N ILE A 92 -2.94 40.38 1.56
CA ILE A 92 -3.21 41.76 1.16
C ILE A 92 -2.11 42.24 0.21
N SER A 93 -2.49 42.33 -1.06
CA SER A 93 -1.78 43.03 -2.12
C SER A 93 -1.95 44.54 -1.94
N THR A 94 -0.88 45.33 -2.12
CA THR A 94 -0.87 46.78 -2.50
C THR A 94 0.62 47.18 -2.61
N THR A 95 1.24 47.27 -3.80
CA THR A 95 1.38 48.41 -4.73
C THR A 95 1.43 49.82 -4.13
N ALA A 96 2.62 50.43 -4.07
CA ALA A 96 2.96 51.78 -4.55
C ALA A 96 4.41 52.11 -4.17
#